data_AF-A0A2N3XUF9-F1
#
_entry.id   AF-A0A2N3XUF9-F1
#
_cell.length_a   1.000
_cell.length_b   1.000
_cell.length_c   1.000
_cell.angle_alpha   90.00
_cell.angle_beta   90.00
_cell.angle_gamma   90.00
#
_symmetry.space_group_name_H-M   'P 1'
#
loop_
_entity.id
_entity.type
_entity.pdbx_description
1 polymer ?
#
loop_
_entity_poly.entity_id
_entity_poly.type
_entity_poly.pdbx_seq_one_letter_code
_entity_poly.pdbx_strand_id
1 'polypeptide(L)'
;MSDYTVVPQALRKNVTFLYEAADAWGRAHRALFGMELDDSDLGLLGGPSGATRNHNLAVADALERLKEGQEVLEKAAESLKTVADEYESRDAEYYEKFGYMREGI
;
A
#
# COMPACT_ATOMS: atom_id res chain seq x y z
N MET A 1 20.69 -27.33 4.07
CA MET A 1 21.07 -25.90 4.19
C MET A 1 19.96 -25.11 3.53
N SER A 2 19.11 -24.47 4.32
CA SER A 2 18.16 -23.47 3.81
C SER A 2 18.92 -22.17 3.67
N ASP A 3 19.16 -21.74 2.44
CA ASP A 3 19.80 -20.46 2.15
C ASP A 3 19.07 -19.33 2.88
N TYR A 4 19.80 -18.56 3.69
CA TYR A 4 19.29 -17.37 4.37
C TYR A 4 18.79 -16.32 3.35
N THR A 5 19.19 -16.42 2.09
CA THR A 5 18.74 -15.62 0.94
C THR A 5 17.22 -15.65 0.71
N VAL A 6 16.52 -16.70 1.17
CA VAL A 6 15.06 -16.83 1.00
C VAL A 6 14.30 -15.81 1.86
N VAL A 7 14.82 -15.42 3.03
CA VAL A 7 14.12 -14.53 3.97
C VAL A 7 14.11 -13.06 3.50
N PRO A 8 15.24 -12.43 3.11
CA PRO A 8 15.24 -11.05 2.61
C PRO A 8 14.38 -10.84 1.37
N GLN A 9 14.46 -11.76 0.39
CA GLN A 9 13.63 -11.65 -0.82
C GLN A 9 12.14 -11.77 -0.51
N ALA A 10 11.74 -12.63 0.43
CA ALA A 10 10.35 -12.73 0.85
C ALA A 10 9.88 -11.44 1.56
N LEU A 11 10.73 -10.85 2.41
CA LEU A 11 10.44 -9.57 3.06
C LEU A 11 10.26 -8.44 2.03
N ARG A 12 11.16 -8.36 1.03
CA ARG A 12 11.06 -7.38 -0.06
C ARG A 12 9.78 -7.56 -0.89
N LYS A 13 9.39 -8.80 -1.20
CA LYS A 13 8.13 -9.08 -1.90
C LYS A 13 6.92 -8.54 -1.14
N ASN A 14 6.89 -8.70 0.18
CA ASN A 14 5.80 -8.17 1.00
C ASN A 14 5.77 -6.63 0.99
N VAL A 15 6.94 -5.98 1.06
CA VAL A 15 7.05 -4.52 0.95
C VAL A 15 6.51 -4.04 -0.40
N THR A 16 6.94 -4.66 -1.51
CA THR A 16 6.46 -4.33 -2.86
C THR A 16 4.94 -4.51 -2.96
N PHE A 17 4.40 -5.63 -2.47
CA PHE A 17 2.97 -5.88 -2.48
C PHE A 17 2.17 -4.80 -1.76
N LEU A 18 2.62 -4.33 -0.59
CA LEU A 18 1.93 -3.29 0.16
C LEU A 18 1.98 -1.93 -0.55
N TYR A 19 3.12 -1.57 -1.15
CA TYR A 19 3.19 -0.34 -1.96
C TYR A 19 2.31 -0.41 -3.21
N GLU A 20 2.27 -1.55 -3.90
CA GLU A 20 1.38 -1.74 -5.06
C GLU A 20 -0.11 -1.62 -4.67
N ALA A 21 -0.47 -2.16 -3.50
CA ALA A 21 -1.81 -2.02 -2.94
C ALA A 21 -2.12 -0.55 -2.57
N ALA A 22 -1.20 0.14 -1.90
CA ALA A 22 -1.34 1.56 -1.59
C ALA A 22 -1.53 2.41 -2.85
N ASP A 23 -0.73 2.15 -3.89
CA ASP A 23 -0.84 2.82 -5.19
C ASP A 23 -2.19 2.56 -5.85
N ALA A 24 -2.73 1.34 -5.74
CA ALA A 24 -4.06 1.01 -6.25
C ALA A 24 -5.16 1.79 -5.53
N TRP A 25 -5.06 1.92 -4.20
CA TRP A 25 -5.98 2.73 -3.40
C TRP A 25 -5.88 4.21 -3.77
N GLY A 26 -4.67 4.74 -3.92
CA GLY A 26 -4.46 6.11 -4.37
C GLY A 26 -4.98 6.38 -5.78
N ARG A 27 -4.88 5.41 -6.70
CA ARG A 27 -5.51 5.51 -8.04
C ARG A 27 -7.03 5.54 -7.94
N ALA A 28 -7.63 4.67 -7.12
CA ALA A 28 -9.07 4.65 -6.91
C ALA A 28 -9.56 5.97 -6.29
N HIS A 29 -8.84 6.50 -5.30
CA HIS A 29 -9.14 7.80 -4.69
C HIS A 29 -9.15 8.91 -5.75
N ARG A 30 -8.09 9.00 -6.57
CA ARG A 30 -8.00 10.01 -7.64
C ARG A 30 -9.11 9.86 -8.69
N ALA A 31 -9.52 8.62 -9.00
CA ALA A 31 -10.60 8.36 -9.95
C ALA A 31 -11.97 8.81 -9.41
N LEU A 32 -12.22 8.64 -8.11
CA LEU A 32 -13.47 9.06 -7.46
C LEU A 32 -13.51 10.55 -7.12
N PHE A 33 -12.34 11.20 -7.01
CA PHE A 33 -12.25 12.60 -6.64
C PHE A 33 -12.97 13.48 -7.67
N GLY A 34 -13.93 14.29 -7.20
CA GLY A 34 -14.74 15.16 -8.06
C GLY A 34 -15.91 14.45 -8.77
N MET A 35 -16.21 13.19 -8.43
CA MET A 35 -17.44 12.50 -8.91
C MET A 35 -18.68 12.84 -8.09
N GLU A 36 -18.68 13.99 -7.40
CA GLU A 36 -19.83 14.53 -6.71
C GLU A 36 -20.86 15.02 -7.74
N LEU A 37 -22.13 14.83 -7.43
CA LEU A 37 -23.25 15.25 -8.26
C LEU A 37 -23.82 16.56 -7.70
N ASP A 38 -24.15 17.47 -8.61
CA ASP A 38 -24.99 18.62 -8.31
C ASP A 38 -26.47 18.21 -8.25
N ASP A 39 -27.29 19.05 -7.61
CA ASP A 39 -28.73 18.80 -7.45
C ASP A 39 -29.47 18.64 -8.79
N SER A 40 -28.92 19.21 -9.87
CA SER A 40 -29.47 19.14 -11.22
C SER A 40 -29.03 17.93 -12.04
N ASP A 41 -27.97 17.21 -11.64
CA ASP A 41 -27.34 16.19 -12.48
C ASP A 41 -28.22 14.94 -12.68
N LEU A 42 -29.15 14.71 -11.75
CA LEU A 42 -30.14 13.63 -11.83
C LEU A 42 -31.51 14.12 -12.31
N GLY A 43 -31.59 15.34 -12.82
CA GLY A 43 -32.82 15.97 -13.31
C GLY A 43 -33.88 16.19 -12.22
N LEU A 44 -35.12 16.47 -12.64
CA LEU A 44 -36.24 16.87 -11.78
C LEU A 44 -36.57 15.88 -10.65
N LEU A 45 -36.14 14.62 -10.74
CA LEU A 45 -36.41 13.57 -9.75
C LEU A 45 -35.23 13.35 -8.78
N GLY A 46 -34.06 13.95 -9.04
CA GLY A 46 -32.86 13.82 -8.21
C GLY A 46 -33.03 14.36 -6.78
N GLY A 47 -33.54 15.60 -6.68
CA GLY A 47 -33.76 16.27 -5.39
C GLY A 47 -34.76 15.54 -4.48
N PRO A 48 -36.00 15.25 -4.93
CA PRO A 48 -37.01 14.60 -4.09
C PRO A 48 -36.66 13.17 -3.63
N SER A 49 -35.84 12.45 -4.41
CA SER A 49 -35.43 11.09 -4.08
C SER A 49 -34.26 11.01 -3.10
N GLY A 50 -33.55 12.13 -2.87
CA GLY A 50 -32.31 12.16 -2.08
C GLY A 50 -31.16 11.40 -2.73
N ALA A 51 -31.27 11.02 -4.01
CA ALA A 51 -30.27 10.22 -4.71
C ALA A 51 -28.92 10.93 -4.81
N THR A 52 -28.91 12.23 -5.16
CA THR A 52 -27.71 13.07 -5.18
C THR A 52 -27.00 13.09 -3.83
N ARG A 53 -27.75 13.33 -2.75
CA ARG A 53 -27.21 13.33 -1.38
C ARG A 53 -26.60 11.97 -1.01
N ASN A 54 -27.31 10.88 -1.28
CA ASN A 54 -26.85 9.54 -0.92
C ASN A 54 -25.60 9.13 -1.73
N HIS A 55 -25.55 9.48 -3.02
CA HIS A 55 -24.38 9.29 -3.86
C HIS A 55 -23.18 10.08 -3.32
N ASN A 56 -23.33 11.37 -3.05
CA ASN A 56 -22.24 12.22 -2.56
C ASN A 56 -21.74 11.76 -1.18
N LEU A 57 -22.63 11.31 -0.30
CA LEU A 57 -22.22 10.71 0.98
C LEU A 57 -21.41 9.42 0.79
N ALA A 58 -21.80 8.57 -0.15
CA ALA A 58 -21.07 7.35 -0.47
C ALA A 58 -19.70 7.65 -1.10
N VAL A 59 -19.62 8.64 -1.99
CA VAL A 59 -18.35 9.11 -2.58
C VAL A 59 -17.44 9.66 -1.49
N ALA A 60 -17.95 10.48 -0.57
CA ALA A 60 -17.17 11.02 0.54
C ALA A 60 -16.63 9.93 1.47
N ASP A 61 -17.46 8.97 1.90
CA ASP A 61 -17.03 7.83 2.72
C ASP A 61 -15.99 6.96 2.00
N ALA A 62 -16.16 6.75 0.68
CA ALA A 62 -15.19 6.02 -0.12
C ALA A 62 -13.84 6.76 -0.22
N LEU A 63 -13.85 8.07 -0.46
CA LEU A 63 -12.64 8.89 -0.52
C LEU A 63 -11.88 8.88 0.81
N GLU A 64 -12.58 9.05 1.93
CA GLU A 64 -11.98 9.00 3.27
C GLU A 64 -11.29 7.65 3.51
N ARG A 65 -12.00 6.54 3.30
CA ARG A 65 -11.45 5.19 3.50
C ARG A 65 -10.29 4.87 2.58
N LEU A 66 -10.38 5.27 1.30
CA LEU A 66 -9.31 5.03 0.33
C LEU A 66 -8.04 5.79 0.72
N LYS A 67 -8.17 7.02 1.21
CA LYS A 67 -7.03 7.79 1.71
C LYS A 67 -6.43 7.15 2.96
N GLU A 68 -7.25 6.87 3.96
CA GLU A 68 -6.78 6.27 5.22
C GLU A 68 -6.09 4.93 4.99
N GLY A 69 -6.68 4.06 4.17
CA GLY A 69 -6.08 2.76 3.91
C GLY A 69 -4.82 2.84 3.05
N GLN A 70 -4.72 3.80 2.11
CA GLN A 70 -3.46 4.07 1.43
C GLN A 70 -2.37 4.42 2.45
N GLU A 71 -2.63 5.37 3.36
CA GLU A 71 -1.66 5.79 4.37
C GLU A 71 -1.26 4.65 5.31
N VAL A 72 -2.20 3.78 5.69
CA VAL A 72 -1.93 2.60 6.53
C VAL A 72 -1.05 1.60 5.81
N LEU A 73 -1.30 1.34 4.52
CA LEU A 73 -0.51 0.42 3.70
C LEU A 73 0.91 0.94 3.49
N GLU A 74 1.07 2.24 3.22
CA GLU A 74 2.38 2.89 3.09
C GLU A 74 3.20 2.78 4.39
N LYS A 75 2.60 3.12 5.53
CA LYS A 75 3.27 3.00 6.85
C LYS A 75 3.67 1.55 7.17
N ALA A 76 2.82 0.59 6.83
CA ALA A 76 3.14 -0.83 7.00
C ALA A 76 4.29 -1.25 6.08
N ALA A 77 4.30 -0.80 4.82
CA ALA A 77 5.37 -1.06 3.87
C ALA A 77 6.71 -0.45 4.34
N GLU A 78 6.71 0.78 4.86
CA GLU A 78 7.88 1.44 5.45
C GLU A 78 8.44 0.67 6.65
N SER A 79 7.55 0.19 7.53
CA SER A 79 7.94 -0.60 8.70
C SER A 79 8.58 -1.93 8.28
N LEU A 80 7.98 -2.64 7.33
CA LEU A 80 8.55 -3.89 6.79
C LEU A 80 9.82 -3.64 5.99
N LYS A 81 9.94 -2.52 5.30
CA LYS A 81 11.15 -2.12 4.58
C LYS A 81 12.31 -1.93 5.53
N THR A 82 12.09 -1.26 6.67
CA THR A 82 13.11 -1.11 7.71
C THR A 82 13.63 -2.47 8.19
N VAL A 83 12.72 -3.42 8.45
CA VAL A 83 13.11 -4.78 8.83
C VAL A 83 13.92 -5.47 7.72
N ALA A 84 13.48 -5.38 6.46
CA ALA A 84 14.22 -5.94 5.33
C ALA A 84 15.62 -5.32 5.20
N ASP A 85 15.73 -3.99 5.30
CA ASP A 85 16.98 -3.24 5.23
C ASP A 85 17.96 -3.68 6.36
N GLU A 86 17.46 -3.83 7.60
CA GLU A 86 18.26 -4.30 8.73
C GLU A 86 18.79 -5.72 8.54
N TYR A 87 17.94 -6.63 8.06
CA TYR A 87 18.37 -8.00 7.80
C TYR A 87 19.42 -8.07 6.69
N GLU A 88 19.23 -7.34 5.59
CA GLU A 88 20.21 -7.26 4.49
C GLU A 88 21.54 -6.65 4.96
N SER A 89 21.51 -5.60 5.79
CA SER A 89 22.72 -5.00 6.35
C SER A 89 23.48 -5.96 7.25
N ARG A 90 22.76 -6.72 8.10
CA ARG A 90 23.40 -7.72 8.97
C ARG A 90 23.99 -8.87 8.14
N ASP A 91 23.28 -9.33 7.12
CA ASP A 91 23.75 -10.37 6.22
C ASP A 91 25.04 -9.93 5.50
N ALA A 92 25.08 -8.67 5.02
CA ALA A 92 26.28 -8.06 4.42
C ALA A 92 27.44 -7.94 5.42
N GLU A 93 27.19 -7.49 6.66
CA GLU A 93 28.21 -7.43 7.70
C GLU A 93 28.77 -8.81 8.08
N TYR A 94 27.91 -9.83 8.15
CA TYR A 94 28.35 -11.21 8.38
C TYR A 94 29.14 -11.74 7.19
N TYR A 95 28.74 -11.41 5.95
CA TYR A 95 29.47 -11.76 4.73
C TYR A 95 30.87 -11.12 4.71
N GLU A 96 31.00 -9.84 5.09
CA GLU A 96 32.30 -9.17 5.19
C GLU A 96 33.16 -9.66 6.35
N LYS A 97 32.56 -9.88 7.54
CA LYS A 97 33.29 -10.32 8.75
C LYS A 97 33.70 -11.79 8.70
N PHE A 98 32.93 -12.64 8.03
CA PHE A 98 33.14 -14.09 8.05
C PHE A 98 33.40 -14.70 6.69
N GLY A 99 33.13 -14.03 5.56
CA GLY A 99 33.57 -14.38 4.19
C GLY A 99 33.36 -15.81 3.71
N TYR A 100 32.62 -16.64 4.45
CA TYR A 100 32.88 -18.07 4.59
C TYR A 100 34.36 -18.36 4.96
N MET A 101 34.66 -18.48 6.25
CA MET A 101 35.86 -19.21 6.69
C MET A 101 35.84 -20.58 6.00
N ARG A 102 36.78 -20.76 5.07
CA ARG A 102 37.09 -21.94 4.26
C ARG A 102 36.20 -22.20 3.03
N GLU A 103 36.66 -21.76 1.86
CA GLU A 103 37.07 -22.77 0.88
C GLU A 103 38.02 -23.73 1.59
N GLY A 104 37.47 -24.85 2.05
CA GLY A 104 38.20 -25.91 2.70
C GLY A 104 37.56 -27.21 2.28
N ILE A 105 37.76 -27.56 1.01
CA ILE A 105 38.45 -28.79 0.59
C ILE A 105 39.31 -28.44 -0.62
#